data_AF-A0A150Q9B3-F1
#
_entry.id   AF-A0A150Q9B3-F1
#
_cell.length_a   1.000
_cell.length_b   1.000
_cell.length_c   1.000
_cell.angle_alpha   90.00
_cell.angle_beta   90.00
_cell.angle_gamma   90.00
#
_symmetry.space_group_name_H-M   'P 1'
#
loop_
_entity.id
_entity.type
_entity.pdbx_description
1 polymer ?
#
loop_
_entity_poly.entity_id
_entity_poly.type
_entity_poly.pdbx_seq_one_letter_code
_entity_poly.pdbx_strand_id
1 'polypeptide(L)'
;MTALTKPKGNSIRLIGSRDKRPLAANVKAFQGGLAVCIVSGTSRGFYAPASDDLIAVPVGRFYETVDNTGGADGAKSVEIQFFKERKVLLMANDTDTPVVAADRESLCYVLDDQTATGAVSTAPAGPVYDVTSEGVWVEIGAATMSTAEPSGLSNVAPADPSSTAASAGSADEAARQDHKHHIALATPSGEGLMSAAYASAVHAPVADRTALKAIAAADRANGMLCLVLSDMSLWRFHSTSTAADTTENLVATPAAGSGRWLRADPVVALSLPVTSATADGAAIFTVPTGARLHPREAWWDVTTNWTGGSSSAIGVSASVSGWDTAGDILGGTTGDVQATLVTSNTRMTGTIGDALDTRSDGRLILVAADTLVFDRITSAFTAGAANVRVLCDVLANLGA
;
A
#
# COMPACT_ATOMS: atom_id res chain seq x y z
N MET A 1 29.48 -0.84 32.62
CA MET A 1 30.07 -1.03 31.28
C MET A 1 31.57 -1.15 31.43
N THR A 2 32.14 -2.30 31.10
CA THR A 2 33.58 -2.57 31.17
C THR A 2 34.01 -3.08 29.81
N ALA A 3 34.73 -2.24 29.05
CA ALA A 3 35.21 -2.62 27.72
C ALA A 3 36.21 -3.79 27.78
N LEU A 4 36.26 -4.60 26.72
CA LEU A 4 37.23 -5.68 26.61
C LEU A 4 38.67 -5.12 26.56
N THR A 5 39.50 -5.48 27.54
CA THR A 5 40.88 -4.98 27.67
C THR A 5 41.96 -5.99 27.25
N LYS A 6 41.57 -7.24 26.98
CA LYS A 6 42.46 -8.33 26.55
C LYS A 6 41.73 -9.25 25.55
N PRO A 7 42.42 -9.84 24.55
CA PRO A 7 41.80 -10.80 23.64
C PRO A 7 41.18 -11.99 24.38
N LYS A 8 39.99 -12.43 23.96
CA LYS A 8 39.33 -13.66 24.42
C LYS A 8 39.42 -14.73 23.32
N GLY A 9 40.26 -15.73 23.53
CA GLY A 9 40.24 -16.98 22.74
C GLY A 9 39.23 -17.96 23.33
N ASN A 10 38.53 -18.73 22.49
CA ASN A 10 37.52 -19.74 22.88
C ASN A 10 36.19 -19.19 23.45
N SER A 11 35.81 -17.96 23.11
CA SER A 11 34.50 -17.40 23.49
C SER A 11 33.33 -17.93 22.66
N ILE A 12 33.57 -18.61 21.53
CA ILE A 12 32.54 -19.17 20.66
C ILE A 12 32.48 -20.68 20.84
N ARG A 13 31.28 -21.21 21.09
CA ARG A 13 31.03 -22.65 21.15
C ARG A 13 29.97 -23.06 20.13
N LEU A 14 30.27 -24.14 19.41
CA LEU A 14 29.31 -24.87 18.59
C LEU A 14 28.64 -25.92 19.46
N ILE A 15 27.32 -25.82 19.61
CA ILE A 15 26.53 -26.85 20.28
C ILE A 15 26.18 -27.89 19.22
N GLY A 16 26.47 -29.16 19.53
CA GLY A 16 26.13 -30.27 18.66
C GLY A 16 24.61 -30.42 18.48
N SER A 17 24.20 -31.42 17.72
CA SER A 17 22.77 -31.66 17.46
C SER A 17 21.96 -32.02 18.70
N ARG A 18 22.61 -32.33 19.83
CA ARG A 18 21.99 -32.73 21.09
C ARG A 18 22.67 -32.11 22.30
N ASP A 19 21.89 -31.77 23.30
CA ASP A 19 22.40 -31.39 24.63
C ASP A 19 21.43 -31.78 25.74
N LYS A 20 21.95 -31.97 26.95
CA LYS A 20 21.13 -32.28 28.13
C LYS A 20 20.54 -31.01 28.72
N ARG A 21 19.22 -31.04 28.95
CA ARG A 21 18.48 -29.91 29.49
C ARG A 21 17.66 -30.28 30.73
N PRO A 22 17.59 -29.40 31.73
CA PRO A 22 16.89 -29.69 32.98
C PRO A 22 15.37 -29.67 32.76
N LEU A 23 14.69 -30.71 33.23
CA LEU A 23 13.24 -30.83 33.12
C LEU A 23 12.51 -29.97 34.16
N ALA A 24 11.33 -29.50 33.81
CA ALA A 24 10.41 -28.87 34.76
C ALA A 24 9.88 -29.89 35.78
N ALA A 25 9.31 -29.40 36.88
CA ALA A 25 8.72 -30.21 37.93
C ALA A 25 7.52 -31.02 37.40
N ASN A 26 7.35 -32.24 37.89
CA ASN A 26 6.20 -33.11 37.58
C ASN A 26 5.94 -33.41 36.10
N VAL A 27 6.96 -33.30 35.23
CA VAL A 27 6.80 -33.59 33.80
C VAL A 27 7.33 -34.97 33.43
N LYS A 28 6.73 -35.57 32.40
CA LYS A 28 7.23 -36.78 31.76
C LYS A 28 7.55 -36.48 30.31
N ALA A 29 8.84 -36.49 29.98
CA ALA A 29 9.31 -36.34 28.61
C ALA A 29 9.29 -37.70 27.92
N PHE A 30 8.50 -37.82 26.85
CA PHE A 30 8.50 -39.00 25.99
C PHE A 30 9.39 -38.76 24.78
N GLN A 31 10.21 -39.76 24.44
CA GLN A 31 11.05 -39.73 23.26
C GLN A 31 10.24 -39.39 22.00
N GLY A 32 10.76 -38.47 21.18
CA GLY A 32 10.11 -37.98 19.97
C GLY A 32 9.12 -36.83 20.19
N GLY A 33 8.69 -36.57 21.43
CA GLY A 33 7.81 -35.44 21.76
C GLY A 33 8.48 -34.08 21.54
N LEU A 34 7.69 -33.08 21.17
CA LEU A 34 8.15 -31.69 21.00
C LEU A 34 8.59 -31.13 22.36
N ALA A 35 9.84 -30.69 22.43
CA ALA A 35 10.42 -30.10 23.63
C ALA A 35 10.34 -28.58 23.54
N VAL A 36 9.84 -27.96 24.61
CA VAL A 36 9.76 -26.51 24.77
C VAL A 36 10.53 -26.08 26.01
N CYS A 37 11.10 -24.87 25.97
CA CYS A 37 11.63 -24.19 27.16
C CYS A 37 10.57 -23.23 27.68
N ILE A 38 10.22 -23.33 28.96
CA ILE A 38 9.24 -22.46 29.60
C ILE A 38 9.88 -21.08 29.80
N VAL A 39 9.24 -20.01 29.31
CA VAL A 39 9.76 -18.64 29.39
C VAL A 39 8.97 -17.73 30.35
N SER A 40 8.00 -18.28 31.08
CA SER A 40 7.24 -17.56 32.12
C SER A 40 6.92 -18.44 33.34
N GLY A 41 6.50 -17.83 34.45
CA GLY A 41 6.12 -18.56 35.67
C GLY A 41 7.29 -19.10 36.50
N THR A 42 6.99 -20.02 37.42
CA THR A 42 7.94 -20.55 38.42
C THR A 42 8.95 -21.53 37.84
N SER A 43 8.54 -22.31 36.83
CA SER A 43 9.40 -23.27 36.13
C SER A 43 10.08 -22.66 34.89
N ARG A 44 10.18 -21.33 34.84
CA ARG A 44 10.87 -20.61 33.76
C ARG A 44 12.35 -21.05 33.70
N GLY A 45 12.85 -21.28 32.48
CA GLY A 45 14.20 -21.77 32.21
C GLY A 45 14.38 -23.30 32.29
N PHE A 46 13.28 -24.04 32.53
CA PHE A 46 13.22 -25.50 32.49
C PHE A 46 12.46 -25.99 31.25
N TYR A 47 12.62 -27.28 30.93
CA TYR A 47 12.11 -27.87 29.70
C TYR A 47 10.97 -28.85 29.99
N ALA A 48 9.97 -28.84 29.11
CA ALA A 48 8.77 -29.67 29.24
C ALA A 48 8.27 -30.12 27.84
N PRO A 49 7.40 -31.14 27.77
CA PRO A 49 6.59 -31.37 26.58
C PRO A 49 5.75 -30.13 26.25
N ALA A 50 5.58 -29.84 24.96
CA ALA A 50 4.72 -28.75 24.51
C ALA A 50 3.28 -28.91 25.02
N SER A 51 2.70 -27.81 25.50
CA SER A 51 1.30 -27.69 25.92
C SER A 51 0.81 -26.29 25.57
N ASP A 52 -0.49 -26.11 25.35
CA ASP A 52 -1.15 -24.81 25.15
C ASP A 52 -1.27 -24.01 26.45
N ASP A 53 -1.13 -24.66 27.60
CA ASP A 53 -1.07 -24.02 28.93
C ASP A 53 0.27 -23.35 29.24
N LEU A 54 1.29 -23.51 28.39
CA LEU A 54 2.64 -23.01 28.63
C LEU A 54 2.97 -21.81 27.74
N ILE A 55 3.48 -20.74 28.34
CA ILE A 55 4.21 -19.71 27.59
C ILE A 55 5.66 -20.21 27.44
N ALA A 56 5.95 -20.78 26.28
CA ALA A 56 7.20 -21.52 26.06
C ALA A 56 7.69 -21.40 24.61
N VAL A 57 9.01 -21.57 24.43
CA VAL A 57 9.67 -21.54 23.12
C VAL A 57 9.99 -22.97 22.66
N PRO A 58 9.53 -23.42 21.48
CA PRO A 58 9.91 -24.71 20.92
C PRO A 58 11.40 -24.75 20.54
N VAL A 59 12.12 -25.77 21.00
CA VAL A 59 13.57 -25.89 20.79
C VAL A 59 13.99 -27.11 19.97
N GLY A 60 13.18 -28.17 19.97
CA GLY A 60 13.58 -29.46 19.40
C GLY A 60 12.66 -30.59 19.82
N ARG A 61 13.17 -31.81 19.82
CA ARG A 61 12.44 -33.00 20.31
C ARG A 61 13.22 -33.75 21.37
N PHE A 62 12.54 -34.43 22.29
CA PHE A 62 13.19 -35.29 23.27
C PHE A 62 13.84 -36.49 22.58
N TYR A 63 15.11 -36.74 22.88
CA TYR A 63 15.87 -37.86 22.32
C TYR A 63 15.71 -39.14 23.14
N GLU A 64 15.37 -39.01 24.43
CA GLU A 64 15.15 -40.10 25.37
C GLU A 64 13.87 -39.87 26.19
N THR A 65 13.35 -40.94 26.80
CA THR A 65 12.19 -40.84 27.71
C THR A 65 12.67 -40.68 29.14
N VAL A 66 12.30 -39.58 29.80
CA VAL A 66 12.67 -39.28 31.19
C VAL A 66 11.43 -38.87 31.98
N ASP A 67 11.25 -39.48 33.13
CA ASP A 67 10.10 -39.27 34.01
C ASP A 67 10.51 -38.45 35.25
N ASN A 68 10.13 -37.18 35.31
CA ASN A 68 10.31 -36.29 36.47
C ASN A 68 9.00 -36.13 37.28
N THR A 69 8.06 -37.08 37.17
CA THR A 69 6.82 -37.07 37.98
C THR A 69 7.18 -37.08 39.47
N GLY A 70 6.61 -36.14 40.24
CA GLY A 70 6.90 -35.96 41.66
C GLY A 70 8.26 -35.27 41.95
N GLY A 71 9.06 -34.97 40.94
CA GLY A 71 10.33 -34.27 41.07
C GLY A 71 10.18 -32.76 40.98
N ALA A 72 11.07 -32.03 41.66
CA ALA A 72 11.19 -30.58 41.54
C ALA A 72 11.82 -30.17 40.19
N ASP A 73 11.80 -28.87 39.89
CA ASP A 73 12.47 -28.31 38.72
C ASP A 73 13.96 -28.66 38.73
N GLY A 74 14.45 -29.21 37.61
CA GLY A 74 15.84 -29.62 37.45
C GLY A 74 16.25 -30.89 38.18
N ALA A 75 15.33 -31.58 38.88
CA ALA A 75 15.65 -32.84 39.56
C ALA A 75 16.12 -33.94 38.59
N LYS A 76 15.65 -33.88 37.34
CA LYS A 76 16.15 -34.70 36.23
C LYS A 76 16.44 -33.82 35.02
N SER A 77 17.33 -34.30 34.16
CA SER A 77 17.63 -33.70 32.87
C SER A 77 17.38 -34.72 31.76
N VAL A 78 17.05 -34.23 30.56
CA VAL A 78 16.76 -35.03 29.38
C VAL A 78 17.61 -34.55 28.21
N GLU A 79 18.07 -35.47 27.38
CA GLU A 79 18.72 -35.12 26.12
C GLU A 79 17.68 -34.63 25.09
N ILE A 80 17.89 -33.43 24.56
CA ILE A 80 17.06 -32.82 23.51
C ILE A 80 17.86 -32.77 22.22
N GLN A 81 17.26 -33.23 21.12
CA GLN A 81 17.77 -33.00 19.78
C GLN A 81 17.19 -31.68 19.24
N PHE A 82 18.04 -30.67 19.04
CA PHE A 82 17.62 -29.36 18.55
C PHE A 82 17.29 -29.39 17.04
N PHE A 83 16.39 -28.50 16.61
CA PHE A 83 16.05 -28.36 15.18
C PHE A 83 17.09 -27.59 14.37
N LYS A 84 17.98 -26.86 15.04
CA LYS A 84 19.08 -26.10 14.43
C LYS A 84 20.37 -26.31 15.23
N GLU A 85 21.50 -26.26 14.53
CA GLU A 85 22.79 -26.09 15.18
C GLU A 85 22.84 -24.70 15.85
N ARG A 86 23.37 -24.63 17.07
CA ARG A 86 23.43 -23.37 17.82
C ARG A 86 24.87 -22.92 17.96
N LYS A 87 25.14 -21.68 17.58
CA LYS A 87 26.43 -21.01 17.78
C LYS A 87 26.27 -20.01 18.90
N VAL A 88 27.01 -20.19 19.99
CA VAL A 88 26.85 -19.35 21.18
C VAL A 88 28.15 -18.62 21.51
N LEU A 89 28.02 -17.38 21.97
CA LEU A 89 29.12 -16.53 22.43
C LEU A 89 29.05 -16.40 23.96
N LEU A 90 30.20 -16.56 24.63
CA LEU A 90 30.35 -16.34 26.05
C LEU A 90 30.51 -14.85 26.36
N MET A 91 29.54 -14.33 27.12
CA MET A 91 29.49 -12.96 27.61
C MET A 91 29.65 -12.95 29.15
N ALA A 92 30.29 -11.91 29.68
CA ALA A 92 30.22 -11.61 31.11
C ALA A 92 28.77 -11.33 31.51
N ASN A 93 28.41 -11.65 32.75
CA ASN A 93 27.09 -11.34 33.27
C ASN A 93 27.10 -9.96 33.91
N ASP A 94 26.06 -9.17 33.64
CA ASP A 94 25.82 -7.90 34.31
C ASP A 94 25.72 -8.08 35.83
N THR A 95 26.24 -7.13 36.60
CA THR A 95 26.15 -7.12 38.06
C THR A 95 24.87 -6.47 38.57
N ASP A 96 24.29 -5.56 37.79
CA ASP A 96 23.11 -4.79 38.20
C ASP A 96 21.82 -5.52 37.81
N THR A 97 21.72 -5.96 36.56
CA THR A 97 20.59 -6.75 36.04
C THR A 97 21.08 -8.07 35.43
N PRO A 98 21.54 -9.03 36.26
CA PRO A 98 22.12 -10.28 35.79
C PRO A 98 21.10 -11.12 35.02
N VAL A 99 21.56 -11.74 33.93
CA VAL A 99 20.86 -12.83 33.26
C VAL A 99 20.99 -14.09 34.10
N VAL A 100 19.89 -14.77 34.38
CA VAL A 100 19.88 -15.98 35.23
C VAL A 100 19.49 -17.23 34.44
N ALA A 101 19.69 -18.42 35.03
CA ALA A 101 19.30 -19.69 34.40
C ALA A 101 17.80 -19.79 34.08
N ALA A 102 16.96 -18.97 34.74
CA ALA A 102 15.56 -18.85 34.39
C ALA A 102 15.37 -18.21 33.00
N ASP A 103 16.26 -17.34 32.56
CA ASP A 103 16.09 -16.58 31.31
C ASP A 103 16.50 -17.37 30.06
N ARG A 104 16.77 -18.68 30.18
CA ARG A 104 17.03 -19.55 29.02
C ARG A 104 15.94 -19.41 27.96
N GLU A 105 16.37 -19.40 26.71
CA GLU A 105 15.59 -19.14 25.50
C GLU A 105 14.85 -17.79 25.46
N SER A 106 15.01 -16.95 26.49
CA SER A 106 14.49 -15.57 26.51
C SER A 106 15.54 -14.60 25.98
N LEU A 107 15.08 -13.46 25.47
CA LEU A 107 15.95 -12.42 24.92
C LEU A 107 16.76 -11.74 26.03
N CYS A 108 18.06 -11.61 25.82
CA CYS A 108 18.93 -10.71 26.59
C CYS A 108 19.51 -9.60 25.71
N TYR A 109 20.13 -8.61 26.33
CA TYR A 109 20.64 -7.41 25.68
C TYR A 109 22.13 -7.24 25.93
N VAL A 110 22.82 -6.50 25.06
CA VAL A 110 24.22 -6.13 25.30
C VAL A 110 24.32 -4.79 26.03
N LEU A 111 25.17 -4.74 27.07
CA LEU A 111 25.57 -3.47 27.70
C LEU A 111 26.82 -2.89 27.04
N ASP A 112 27.75 -3.77 26.64
CA ASP A 112 29.01 -3.44 26.01
C ASP A 112 29.53 -4.63 25.17
N ASP A 113 30.77 -4.54 24.70
CA ASP A 113 31.42 -5.50 23.81
C ASP A 113 31.71 -6.86 24.44
N GLN A 114 31.41 -7.06 25.74
CA GLN A 114 31.59 -8.34 26.41
C GLN A 114 30.59 -8.66 27.52
N THR A 115 29.55 -7.85 27.74
CA THR A 115 28.61 -8.01 28.87
C THR A 115 27.16 -8.14 28.41
N ALA A 116 26.48 -9.21 28.85
CA ALA A 116 25.05 -9.43 28.65
C ALA A 116 24.25 -8.99 29.88
N THR A 117 23.10 -8.36 29.65
CA THR A 117 22.17 -7.90 30.70
C THR A 117 20.75 -8.38 30.44
N GLY A 118 20.00 -8.57 31.52
CA GLY A 118 18.55 -8.75 31.48
C GLY A 118 17.78 -7.43 31.31
N ALA A 119 18.45 -6.27 31.44
CA ALA A 119 17.81 -4.97 31.25
C ALA A 119 17.43 -4.75 29.78
N VAL A 120 16.18 -4.35 29.54
CA VAL A 120 15.69 -4.03 28.20
C VAL A 120 16.48 -2.85 27.63
N SER A 121 17.04 -3.01 26.43
CA SER A 121 17.82 -1.97 25.75
C SER A 121 17.57 -1.95 24.24
N THR A 122 18.06 -0.93 23.54
CA THR A 122 17.98 -0.85 22.07
C THR A 122 18.96 -1.77 21.33
N ALA A 123 19.79 -2.52 22.06
CA ALA A 123 20.79 -3.42 21.51
C ALA A 123 20.50 -4.88 21.92
N PRO A 124 19.54 -5.56 21.26
CA PRO A 124 19.26 -6.96 21.54
C PRO A 124 20.46 -7.83 21.19
N ALA A 125 20.83 -8.73 22.10
CA ALA A 125 21.94 -9.66 21.89
C ALA A 125 21.44 -10.92 21.17
N GLY A 126 20.41 -11.55 21.74
CA GLY A 126 19.85 -12.82 21.29
C GLY A 126 19.31 -13.64 22.47
N PRO A 127 18.75 -14.84 22.20
CA PRO A 127 18.25 -15.71 23.24
C PRO A 127 19.39 -16.32 24.06
N VAL A 128 19.16 -16.43 25.37
CA VAL A 128 20.10 -17.04 26.32
C VAL A 128 20.12 -18.55 26.12
N TYR A 129 21.28 -19.12 25.85
CA TYR A 129 21.46 -20.58 25.74
C TYR A 129 21.57 -21.24 27.12
N ASP A 130 22.45 -20.71 27.97
CA ASP A 130 22.66 -21.16 29.33
C ASP A 130 23.46 -20.12 30.14
N VAL A 131 23.41 -20.24 31.47
CA VAL A 131 24.22 -19.45 32.41
C VAL A 131 25.07 -20.42 33.22
N THR A 132 26.40 -20.32 33.07
CA THR A 132 27.38 -21.14 33.80
C THR A 132 28.25 -20.26 34.68
N SER A 133 29.17 -20.87 35.44
CA SER A 133 30.15 -20.12 36.23
C SER A 133 31.12 -19.28 35.38
N GLU A 134 31.21 -19.54 34.08
CA GLU A 134 32.05 -18.77 33.16
C GLU A 134 31.37 -17.46 32.71
N GLY A 135 30.03 -17.41 32.75
CA GLY A 135 29.23 -16.30 32.26
C GLY A 135 27.93 -16.75 31.58
N VAL A 136 27.44 -15.90 30.68
CA VAL A 136 26.19 -16.09 29.94
C VAL A 136 26.53 -16.53 28.52
N TRP A 137 26.01 -17.68 28.09
CA TRP A 137 26.11 -18.14 26.71
C TRP A 137 24.92 -17.64 25.93
N VAL A 138 25.16 -16.82 24.90
CA VAL A 138 24.10 -16.17 24.11
C VAL A 138 24.20 -16.58 22.65
N GLU A 139 23.08 -16.91 22.02
CA GLU A 139 23.01 -17.11 20.57
C GLU A 139 22.92 -15.75 19.86
N ILE A 140 24.07 -15.08 19.72
CA ILE A 140 24.15 -13.72 19.18
C ILE A 140 23.66 -13.67 17.73
N GLY A 141 22.84 -12.67 17.42
CA GLY A 141 22.37 -12.41 16.06
C GLY A 141 21.30 -13.39 15.55
N ALA A 142 20.77 -14.26 16.41
CA ALA A 142 19.55 -14.99 16.10
C ALA A 142 18.40 -13.98 16.01
N ALA A 143 17.85 -13.80 14.80
CA ALA A 143 16.77 -12.85 14.55
C ALA A 143 15.60 -13.09 15.51
N THR A 144 15.30 -12.09 16.35
CA THR A 144 14.04 -12.05 17.09
C THR A 144 12.96 -11.53 16.15
N MET A 145 11.93 -12.34 15.88
CA MET A 145 10.63 -11.79 15.53
C MET A 145 10.21 -10.91 16.72
N SER A 146 9.95 -9.63 16.48
CA SER A 146 9.51 -8.68 17.51
C SER A 146 8.30 -9.27 18.26
N THR A 147 8.43 -9.49 19.57
CA THR A 147 7.31 -9.78 20.48
C THR A 147 6.72 -8.48 21.01
N ALA A 148 6.69 -7.42 20.21
CA ALA A 148 5.85 -6.28 20.52
C ALA A 148 4.41 -6.78 20.56
N GLU A 149 3.93 -7.03 21.78
CA GLU A 149 2.51 -7.17 22.05
C GLU A 149 1.82 -5.95 21.42
N PRO A 150 0.89 -6.11 20.46
CA PRO A 150 0.00 -5.01 20.14
C PRO A 150 -0.67 -4.67 21.47
N SER A 151 -0.49 -3.43 21.94
CA SER A 151 -1.08 -2.95 23.19
C SER A 151 -2.52 -3.42 23.26
N GLY A 152 -2.80 -4.35 24.18
CA GLY A 152 -4.08 -5.05 24.24
C GLY A 152 -5.23 -4.05 24.23
N LEU A 153 -6.16 -4.23 23.29
CA LEU A 153 -7.43 -3.52 23.29
C LEU A 153 -8.14 -3.87 24.60
N SER A 154 -8.07 -2.95 25.55
CA SER A 154 -8.85 -3.02 26.78
C SER A 154 -10.31 -2.78 26.41
N ASN A 155 -11.17 -3.77 26.63
CA ASN A 155 -12.64 -3.64 26.58
C ASN A 155 -13.20 -2.85 27.78
N VAL A 156 -12.37 -2.12 28.53
CA VAL A 156 -12.88 -1.20 29.56
C VAL A 156 -13.58 -0.06 28.82
N ALA A 157 -14.92 -0.08 28.91
CA ALA A 157 -15.76 0.98 28.39
C ALA A 157 -15.22 2.34 28.86
N PRO A 158 -15.01 3.32 27.95
CA PRO A 158 -14.66 4.67 28.37
C PRO A 158 -15.76 5.21 29.28
N ALA A 159 -15.37 5.91 30.33
CA ALA A 159 -16.30 6.46 31.32
C ALA A 159 -17.38 7.30 30.61
N ASP A 160 -18.64 6.98 30.89
CA ASP A 160 -19.86 7.61 30.35
C ASP A 160 -19.80 9.15 30.46
N PRO A 161 -19.62 9.90 29.35
CA PRO A 161 -19.86 11.33 29.36
C PRO A 161 -21.38 11.54 29.33
N SER A 162 -21.95 11.70 30.52
CA SER A 162 -23.34 12.06 30.82
C SER A 162 -24.14 12.61 29.62
N SER A 163 -25.19 11.87 29.27
CA SER A 163 -26.18 12.11 28.19
C SER A 163 -27.05 13.36 28.35
N THR A 164 -26.48 14.52 28.65
CA THR A 164 -27.22 15.78 28.77
C THR A 164 -27.12 16.59 27.48
N ALA A 165 -27.72 16.08 26.39
CA ALA A 165 -28.34 16.83 25.29
C ALA A 165 -28.34 16.02 23.98
N ALA A 166 -29.42 15.29 23.73
CA ALA A 166 -30.03 15.22 22.40
C ALA A 166 -31.41 14.55 22.52
N SER A 167 -32.44 15.37 22.63
CA SER A 167 -33.83 14.93 22.47
C SER A 167 -34.20 15.05 21.00
N ALA A 168 -34.56 13.93 20.35
CA ALA A 168 -35.32 13.91 19.10
C ALA A 168 -35.94 12.52 18.84
N GLY A 169 -37.28 12.46 18.85
CA GLY A 169 -38.06 11.43 18.15
C GLY A 169 -38.94 10.53 19.02
N SER A 170 -40.19 10.96 19.26
CA SER A 170 -41.28 10.11 19.74
C SER A 170 -41.86 9.28 18.59
N ALA A 171 -41.77 7.96 18.69
CA ALA A 171 -42.66 7.06 17.95
C ALA A 171 -42.99 5.86 18.86
N ASP A 172 -44.26 5.77 19.22
CA ASP A 172 -44.86 4.61 19.87
C ASP A 172 -44.87 3.43 18.89
N GLU A 173 -44.08 2.40 19.21
CA GLU A 173 -44.28 0.96 18.96
C GLU A 173 -42.94 0.26 18.72
N ALA A 174 -42.66 -0.72 19.59
CA ALA A 174 -41.41 -1.44 19.66
C ALA A 174 -41.28 -2.49 18.55
N ALA A 175 -40.35 -2.29 17.63
CA ALA A 175 -39.75 -3.37 16.86
C ALA A 175 -38.25 -3.08 16.66
N ARG A 176 -37.43 -3.72 17.51
CA ARG A 176 -36.00 -4.05 17.35
C ARG A 176 -35.25 -3.22 16.29
N GLN A 177 -34.68 -2.09 16.71
CA GLN A 177 -33.46 -1.59 16.09
C GLN A 177 -32.28 -2.47 16.55
N ASP A 178 -32.30 -3.74 16.11
CA ASP A 178 -31.10 -4.57 16.13
C ASP A 178 -30.07 -3.91 15.22
N HIS A 179 -29.00 -3.42 15.84
CA HIS A 179 -27.74 -2.99 15.27
C HIS A 179 -27.76 -2.52 13.81
N LYS A 180 -28.23 -1.29 13.58
CA LYS A 180 -27.71 -0.54 12.44
C LYS A 180 -26.27 -0.14 12.77
N HIS A 181 -25.31 -0.70 12.05
CA HIS A 181 -23.94 -0.18 12.05
C HIS A 181 -23.97 1.24 11.47
N HIS A 182 -24.06 2.25 12.33
CA HIS A 182 -23.64 3.60 11.99
C HIS A 182 -22.11 3.61 11.93
N ILE A 183 -21.55 3.17 10.80
CA ILE A 183 -20.16 3.42 10.46
C ILE A 183 -20.10 4.90 10.03
N ALA A 184 -19.97 5.78 11.00
CA ALA A 184 -19.65 7.18 10.77
C ALA A 184 -18.38 7.46 11.54
N LEU A 185 -17.26 7.37 10.82
CA LEU A 185 -15.89 7.75 11.22
C LEU A 185 -15.12 6.67 12.01
N ALA A 186 -14.72 5.61 11.31
CA ALA A 186 -13.50 4.89 11.68
C ALA A 186 -12.30 5.67 11.13
N THR A 187 -11.53 6.31 12.01
CA THR A 187 -10.21 6.85 11.66
C THR A 187 -9.21 5.70 11.81
N PRO A 188 -8.42 5.35 10.78
CA PRO A 188 -7.43 4.28 10.92
C PRO A 188 -6.26 4.77 11.78
N SER A 189 -6.09 4.19 12.97
CA SER A 189 -4.81 4.23 13.70
C SER A 189 -3.89 3.22 13.04
N GLY A 190 -3.03 3.72 12.14
CA GLY A 190 -2.15 2.91 11.32
C GLY A 190 -1.16 2.09 12.13
N GLU A 191 -1.05 0.80 11.79
CA GLU A 191 0.12 -0.01 12.10
C GLU A 191 0.53 -0.79 10.84
N GLY A 192 1.78 -0.57 10.41
CA GLY A 192 2.35 -1.20 9.22
C GLY A 192 3.53 -0.43 8.64
N LEU A 193 4.57 -0.13 9.44
CA LEU A 193 5.87 0.32 8.92
C LEU A 193 6.63 -0.86 8.30
N MET A 194 6.07 -1.48 7.27
CA MET A 194 6.92 -1.90 6.16
C MET A 194 7.48 -0.60 5.61
N SER A 195 8.81 -0.43 5.57
CA SER A 195 9.54 0.74 5.05
C SER A 195 8.62 1.73 4.34
N ALA A 196 8.45 2.95 4.89
CA ALA A 196 7.50 3.98 4.44
C ALA A 196 7.58 4.36 2.93
N ALA A 197 8.43 3.69 2.16
CA ALA A 197 8.55 3.76 0.72
C ALA A 197 7.88 2.61 -0.07
N TYR A 198 7.42 1.49 0.53
CA TYR A 198 7.05 0.28 -0.26
C TYR A 198 5.74 -0.47 0.07
N ALA A 199 5.01 -0.17 1.15
CA ALA A 199 3.75 -0.89 1.47
C ALA A 199 2.45 -0.26 0.96
N SER A 200 2.49 0.80 0.15
CA SER A 200 1.29 1.46 -0.37
C SER A 200 1.41 1.72 -1.88
N ALA A 201 1.78 0.69 -2.63
CA ALA A 201 1.97 0.81 -4.08
C ALA A 201 0.67 0.64 -4.88
N VAL A 202 -0.33 -0.05 -4.35
CA VAL A 202 -1.58 -0.37 -5.09
C VAL A 202 -2.78 -0.40 -4.13
N HIS A 203 -3.81 0.37 -4.44
CA HIS A 203 -5.12 0.38 -3.80
C HIS A 203 -6.04 -0.67 -4.44
N ALA A 204 -7.02 -1.18 -3.68
CA ALA A 204 -8.06 -2.03 -4.24
C ALA A 204 -8.78 -1.33 -5.41
N PRO A 205 -9.19 -2.05 -6.47
CA PRO A 205 -9.94 -1.45 -7.56
C PRO A 205 -11.23 -0.78 -7.06
N VAL A 206 -11.57 0.36 -7.66
CA VAL A 206 -12.76 1.13 -7.33
C VAL A 206 -13.77 1.09 -8.47
N ALA A 207 -15.06 1.29 -8.17
CA ALA A 207 -16.12 1.15 -9.16
C ALA A 207 -16.02 2.18 -10.30
N ASP A 208 -15.82 3.45 -9.97
CA ASP A 208 -15.83 4.57 -10.90
C ASP A 208 -14.87 5.70 -10.48
N ARG A 209 -14.80 6.76 -11.29
CA ARG A 209 -13.97 7.94 -11.00
C ARG A 209 -14.44 8.71 -9.76
N THR A 210 -15.72 8.62 -9.38
CA THR A 210 -16.22 9.24 -8.15
C THR A 210 -15.61 8.54 -6.94
N ALA A 211 -15.60 7.20 -6.94
CA ALA A 211 -14.98 6.37 -5.92
C ALA A 211 -13.46 6.58 -5.84
N LEU A 212 -12.76 6.72 -6.98
CA LEU A 212 -11.34 7.10 -7.02
C LEU A 212 -11.08 8.42 -6.29
N LYS A 213 -11.87 9.46 -6.60
CA LYS A 213 -11.76 10.79 -5.98
C LYS A 213 -12.13 10.77 -4.50
N ALA A 214 -12.97 9.83 -4.07
CA ALA A 214 -13.45 9.69 -2.70
C ALA A 214 -12.49 8.94 -1.75
N ILE A 215 -11.46 8.25 -2.27
CA ILE A 215 -10.43 7.59 -1.42
C ILE A 215 -9.91 8.62 -0.40
N ALA A 216 -9.95 8.31 0.90
CA ALA A 216 -9.65 9.29 1.95
C ALA A 216 -8.18 9.71 1.91
N ALA A 217 -7.87 10.93 2.33
CA ALA A 217 -6.50 11.45 2.28
C ALA A 217 -5.51 10.61 3.13
N ALA A 218 -5.98 10.04 4.25
CA ALA A 218 -5.19 9.16 5.11
C ALA A 218 -4.84 7.81 4.43
N ASP A 219 -5.63 7.38 3.45
CA ASP A 219 -5.46 6.11 2.75
C ASP A 219 -4.64 6.26 1.46
N ARG A 220 -4.18 7.48 1.14
CA ARG A 220 -3.37 7.75 -0.05
C ARG A 220 -1.90 7.84 0.28
N ALA A 221 -1.08 7.09 -0.45
CA ALA A 221 0.37 7.30 -0.47
C ALA A 221 0.85 7.80 -1.85
N ASN A 222 1.94 8.57 -1.85
CA ASN A 222 2.55 9.01 -3.10
C ASN A 222 3.01 7.80 -3.93
N GLY A 223 2.66 7.78 -5.21
CA GLY A 223 2.94 6.67 -6.12
C GLY A 223 1.91 5.53 -6.09
N MET A 224 0.92 5.58 -5.20
CA MET A 224 -0.13 4.56 -5.09
C MET A 224 -0.93 4.45 -6.40
N LEU A 225 -1.09 3.23 -6.91
CA LEU A 225 -1.88 2.92 -8.10
C LEU A 225 -3.31 2.52 -7.74
N CYS A 226 -4.29 2.87 -8.56
CA CYS A 226 -5.67 2.44 -8.41
C CYS A 226 -6.30 2.20 -9.77
N LEU A 227 -6.95 1.05 -9.93
CA LEU A 227 -7.72 0.69 -11.12
C LEU A 227 -9.18 1.11 -10.93
N VAL A 228 -9.76 1.76 -11.93
CA VAL A 228 -11.19 2.08 -11.99
C VAL A 228 -11.90 1.08 -12.88
N LEU A 229 -12.89 0.36 -12.36
CA LEU A 229 -13.51 -0.76 -13.05
C LEU A 229 -14.48 -0.35 -14.15
N SER A 230 -15.12 0.81 -14.05
CA SER A 230 -16.12 1.26 -15.04
C SER A 230 -15.54 1.50 -16.44
N ASP A 231 -14.28 1.92 -16.51
CA ASP A 231 -13.59 2.27 -17.77
C ASP A 231 -12.21 1.60 -17.89
N MET A 232 -11.88 0.71 -16.94
CA MET A 232 -10.60 0.00 -16.84
C MET A 232 -9.38 0.93 -16.77
N SER A 233 -9.56 2.16 -16.30
CA SER A 233 -8.48 3.14 -16.23
C SER A 233 -7.53 2.95 -15.07
N LEU A 234 -6.23 3.12 -15.32
CA LEU A 234 -5.20 3.08 -14.27
C LEU A 234 -4.78 4.49 -13.86
N TRP A 235 -4.74 4.73 -12.54
CA TRP A 235 -4.39 6.02 -11.96
C TRP A 235 -3.29 5.88 -10.91
N ARG A 236 -2.43 6.89 -10.83
CA ARG A 236 -1.35 7.01 -9.84
C ARG A 236 -1.54 8.25 -9.01
N PHE A 237 -1.49 8.14 -7.69
CA PHE A 237 -1.55 9.31 -6.81
C PHE A 237 -0.20 10.03 -6.73
N HIS A 238 -0.22 11.36 -6.80
CA HIS A 238 0.94 12.23 -6.60
C HIS A 238 0.62 13.25 -5.50
N SER A 239 1.32 13.16 -4.35
CA SER A 239 0.94 13.87 -3.12
C SER A 239 1.11 15.40 -3.20
N THR A 240 2.05 15.86 -4.01
CA THR A 240 2.39 17.30 -4.16
C THR A 240 1.89 17.91 -5.46
N SER A 241 1.31 17.11 -6.37
CA SER A 241 0.93 17.64 -7.68
C SER A 241 -0.22 18.62 -7.52
N THR A 242 -0.15 19.71 -8.27
CA THR A 242 -1.20 20.73 -8.37
C THR A 242 -1.80 20.82 -9.78
N ALA A 243 -1.35 19.95 -10.70
CA ALA A 243 -1.79 19.92 -12.09
C ALA A 243 -3.33 19.93 -12.20
N ALA A 244 -3.85 20.63 -13.20
CA ALA A 244 -5.28 20.76 -13.42
C ALA A 244 -5.63 20.22 -14.81
N ASP A 245 -6.74 19.49 -14.86
CA ASP A 245 -7.39 19.03 -16.08
C ASP A 245 -8.89 19.16 -15.85
N THR A 246 -9.52 20.13 -16.51
CA THR A 246 -10.97 20.37 -16.37
C THR A 246 -11.81 19.26 -16.98
N THR A 247 -11.22 18.45 -17.86
CA THR A 247 -11.88 17.31 -18.52
C THR A 247 -11.72 16.00 -17.74
N GLU A 248 -10.84 15.99 -16.74
CA GLU A 248 -10.48 14.84 -15.90
C GLU A 248 -10.05 13.59 -16.71
N ASN A 249 -9.47 13.78 -17.91
CA ASN A 249 -8.97 12.70 -18.75
C ASN A 249 -7.59 12.22 -18.29
N LEU A 250 -6.71 13.15 -17.91
CA LEU A 250 -5.34 12.89 -17.47
C LEU A 250 -5.10 13.16 -15.99
N VAL A 251 -5.87 14.08 -15.41
CA VAL A 251 -5.70 14.49 -14.01
C VAL A 251 -7.06 14.56 -13.32
N ALA A 252 -7.24 13.81 -12.24
CA ALA A 252 -8.41 13.89 -11.38
C ALA A 252 -8.06 14.52 -10.03
N THR A 253 -8.86 15.48 -9.61
CA THR A 253 -8.70 16.13 -8.30
C THR A 253 -9.39 15.30 -7.22
N PRO A 254 -8.70 14.88 -6.15
CA PRO A 254 -9.34 14.19 -5.05
C PRO A 254 -10.42 15.06 -4.38
N ALA A 255 -11.47 14.44 -3.86
CA ALA A 255 -12.59 15.16 -3.24
C ALA A 255 -12.20 15.84 -1.90
N ALA A 256 -11.09 15.42 -1.29
CA ALA A 256 -10.56 15.99 -0.06
C ALA A 256 -9.03 15.91 -0.03
N GLY A 257 -8.39 16.82 0.72
CA GLY A 257 -6.94 16.88 0.87
C GLY A 257 -6.20 17.46 -0.35
N SER A 258 -4.89 17.27 -0.39
CA SER A 258 -4.00 17.74 -1.46
C SER A 258 -3.63 16.63 -2.46
N GLY A 259 -2.84 16.98 -3.47
CA GLY A 259 -2.33 16.05 -4.50
C GLY A 259 -3.28 15.85 -5.68
N ARG A 260 -2.88 14.98 -6.61
CA ARG A 260 -3.66 14.63 -7.80
C ARG A 260 -3.58 13.14 -8.11
N TRP A 261 -4.66 12.62 -8.66
CA TRP A 261 -4.63 11.36 -9.38
C TRP A 261 -4.21 11.64 -10.82
N LEU A 262 -3.14 11.00 -11.26
CA LEU A 262 -2.57 11.14 -12.59
C LEU A 262 -2.85 9.86 -13.37
N ARG A 263 -3.42 9.98 -14.56
CA ARG A 263 -3.63 8.86 -15.48
C ARG A 263 -2.30 8.19 -15.77
N ALA A 264 -2.24 6.87 -15.56
CA ALA A 264 -1.02 6.06 -15.67
C ALA A 264 -1.05 5.08 -16.86
N ASP A 265 -2.13 5.07 -17.64
CA ASP A 265 -2.21 4.27 -18.85
C ASP A 265 -1.20 4.76 -19.91
N PRO A 266 -0.53 3.84 -20.63
CA PRO A 266 0.40 4.21 -21.70
C PRO A 266 -0.32 4.79 -22.93
N VAL A 267 -1.62 4.51 -23.07
CA VAL A 267 -2.48 4.98 -24.15
C VAL A 267 -3.82 5.41 -23.55
N VAL A 268 -4.32 6.57 -23.97
CA VAL A 268 -5.60 7.11 -23.52
C VAL A 268 -6.42 7.57 -24.70
N ALA A 269 -7.74 7.34 -24.68
CA ALA A 269 -8.68 8.01 -25.55
C ALA A 269 -9.30 9.19 -24.80
N LEU A 270 -8.86 10.40 -25.09
CA LEU A 270 -9.44 11.61 -24.51
C LEU A 270 -10.93 11.68 -24.88
N SER A 271 -11.78 12.08 -23.94
CA SER A 271 -13.21 12.35 -24.18
C SER A 271 -13.50 13.82 -23.95
N LEU A 272 -13.71 14.57 -25.03
CA LEU A 272 -13.85 16.01 -24.98
C LEU A 272 -15.26 16.42 -25.45
N PRO A 273 -16.18 16.75 -24.54
CA PRO A 273 -17.56 17.04 -24.90
C PRO A 273 -17.67 18.37 -25.65
N VAL A 274 -18.40 18.35 -26.76
CA VAL A 274 -18.75 19.53 -27.56
C VAL A 274 -20.23 19.52 -27.92
N THR A 275 -20.78 20.71 -28.14
CA THR A 275 -22.16 20.90 -28.58
C THR A 275 -22.21 21.94 -29.67
N SER A 276 -23.36 22.06 -30.34
CA SER A 276 -23.66 23.20 -31.23
C SER A 276 -23.46 24.58 -30.58
N ALA A 277 -23.50 24.68 -29.24
CA ALA A 277 -23.22 25.91 -28.51
C ALA A 277 -21.72 26.17 -28.27
N THR A 278 -20.84 25.17 -28.46
CA THR A 278 -19.39 25.34 -28.31
C THR A 278 -18.90 26.40 -29.30
N ALA A 279 -18.24 27.45 -28.78
CA ALA A 279 -17.78 28.57 -29.57
C ALA A 279 -16.66 28.15 -30.54
N ASP A 280 -16.59 28.83 -31.67
CA ASP A 280 -15.46 28.68 -32.59
C ASP A 280 -14.15 29.12 -31.91
N GLY A 281 -13.07 28.36 -32.12
CA GLY A 281 -11.78 28.60 -31.47
C GLY A 281 -11.75 28.27 -29.98
N ALA A 282 -12.76 27.57 -29.44
CA ALA A 282 -12.77 27.19 -28.03
C ALA A 282 -11.73 26.10 -27.74
N ALA A 283 -10.88 26.32 -26.74
CA ALA A 283 -10.02 25.26 -26.20
C ALA A 283 -10.89 24.20 -25.52
N ILE A 284 -10.97 23.02 -26.12
CA ILE A 284 -11.74 21.88 -25.60
C ILE A 284 -10.90 20.95 -24.72
N PHE A 285 -9.58 21.08 -24.78
CA PHE A 285 -8.64 20.44 -23.89
C PHE A 285 -7.38 21.28 -23.77
N THR A 286 -6.82 21.39 -22.57
CA THR A 286 -5.51 21.97 -22.32
C THR A 286 -4.65 20.89 -21.69
N VAL A 287 -3.47 20.64 -22.26
CA VAL A 287 -2.54 19.66 -21.73
C VAL A 287 -2.09 20.08 -20.33
N PRO A 288 -2.31 19.26 -19.29
CA PRO A 288 -1.91 19.57 -17.93
C PRO A 288 -0.39 19.69 -17.77
N THR A 289 0.06 20.46 -16.78
CA THR A 289 1.48 20.53 -16.42
C THR A 289 2.06 19.15 -16.14
N GLY A 290 3.23 18.86 -16.72
CA GLY A 290 3.91 17.58 -16.58
C GLY A 290 3.39 16.47 -17.49
N ALA A 291 2.35 16.73 -18.29
CA ALA A 291 1.86 15.82 -19.31
C ALA A 291 2.50 16.08 -20.70
N ARG A 292 2.72 15.01 -21.46
CA ARG A 292 3.15 15.04 -22.86
C ARG A 292 2.40 13.96 -23.62
N LEU A 293 1.76 14.33 -24.72
CA LEU A 293 0.92 13.43 -25.51
C LEU A 293 1.39 13.39 -26.95
N HIS A 294 1.25 12.23 -27.58
CA HIS A 294 1.37 12.08 -29.01
C HIS A 294 0.04 11.55 -29.56
N PRO A 295 -0.78 12.44 -30.16
CA PRO A 295 -2.03 12.05 -30.82
C PRO A 295 -1.76 11.08 -31.97
N ARG A 296 -2.57 10.01 -32.06
CA ARG A 296 -2.50 9.01 -33.13
C ARG A 296 -3.64 9.15 -34.11
N GLU A 297 -4.85 9.25 -33.57
CA GLU A 297 -6.10 9.24 -34.33
C GLU A 297 -7.14 10.07 -33.57
N ALA A 298 -8.09 10.64 -34.31
CA ALA A 298 -9.22 11.37 -33.76
C ALA A 298 -10.51 11.00 -34.47
N TRP A 299 -11.63 11.02 -33.75
CA TRP A 299 -12.96 10.79 -34.31
C TRP A 299 -14.07 11.45 -33.48
N TRP A 300 -15.22 11.64 -34.10
CA TRP A 300 -16.46 12.04 -33.45
C TRP A 300 -17.19 10.83 -32.87
N ASP A 301 -17.49 10.90 -31.59
CA ASP A 301 -18.44 10.02 -30.90
C ASP A 301 -19.75 10.81 -30.72
N VAL A 302 -20.60 10.77 -31.75
CA VAL A 302 -21.81 11.58 -31.86
C VAL A 302 -22.89 11.03 -30.94
N THR A 303 -23.33 11.86 -29.99
CA THR A 303 -24.39 11.52 -29.02
C THR A 303 -25.74 12.13 -29.39
N THR A 304 -25.75 13.18 -30.21
CA THR A 304 -26.95 13.78 -30.78
C THR A 304 -26.64 14.26 -32.19
N ASN A 305 -27.47 13.86 -33.16
CA ASN A 305 -27.31 14.21 -34.57
C ASN A 305 -27.11 15.72 -34.74
N TRP A 306 -26.11 16.10 -35.53
CA TRP A 306 -25.84 17.49 -35.85
C TRP A 306 -26.78 17.96 -36.94
N THR A 307 -27.43 19.11 -36.77
CA THR A 307 -28.40 19.64 -37.73
C THR A 307 -28.42 21.17 -37.73
N GLY A 308 -28.88 21.73 -38.87
CA GLY A 308 -29.12 23.15 -39.03
C GLY A 308 -27.89 23.98 -39.35
N GLY A 309 -28.13 25.26 -39.64
CA GLY A 309 -27.17 26.15 -40.31
C GLY A 309 -27.11 25.93 -41.82
N SER A 310 -26.21 26.65 -42.49
CA SER A 310 -26.05 26.59 -43.96
C SER A 310 -24.71 25.98 -44.31
N SER A 311 -24.69 24.75 -44.82
CA SER A 311 -23.45 24.01 -45.14
C SER A 311 -22.48 23.91 -43.94
N SER A 312 -23.04 23.74 -42.74
CA SER A 312 -22.28 23.68 -41.49
C SER A 312 -21.28 22.51 -41.51
N ALA A 313 -20.06 22.81 -41.09
CA ALA A 313 -18.95 21.87 -40.98
C ALA A 313 -18.15 22.20 -39.73
N ILE A 314 -17.67 21.18 -39.04
CA ILE A 314 -16.88 21.30 -37.81
C ILE A 314 -15.57 20.52 -37.93
N GLY A 315 -14.59 20.94 -37.14
CA GLY A 315 -13.28 20.31 -37.08
C GLY A 315 -12.62 20.48 -35.73
N VAL A 316 -11.40 19.97 -35.63
CA VAL A 316 -10.51 20.12 -34.50
C VAL A 316 -9.11 20.47 -35.01
N SER A 317 -8.49 21.41 -34.34
CA SER A 317 -7.10 21.84 -34.54
C SER A 317 -6.35 21.81 -33.20
N ALA A 318 -5.08 22.19 -33.20
CA ALA A 318 -4.27 22.35 -32.01
C ALA A 318 -3.60 23.73 -31.97
N SER A 319 -3.23 24.24 -30.79
CA SER A 319 -2.52 25.53 -30.67
C SER A 319 -1.07 25.51 -31.15
N VAL A 320 -0.60 24.37 -31.65
CA VAL A 320 0.80 24.16 -32.06
C VAL A 320 0.95 24.61 -33.51
N SER A 321 1.97 25.43 -33.78
CA SER A 321 2.24 25.91 -35.14
C SER A 321 2.39 24.75 -36.13
N GLY A 322 1.68 24.83 -37.25
CA GLY A 322 1.61 23.76 -38.27
C GLY A 322 0.54 22.71 -37.99
N TRP A 323 -0.22 22.88 -36.90
CA TRP A 323 -1.39 22.08 -36.50
C TRP A 323 -2.57 22.98 -36.11
N ASP A 324 -2.43 24.29 -36.35
CA ASP A 324 -3.30 25.38 -35.92
C ASP A 324 -4.27 25.85 -37.01
N THR A 325 -4.36 25.14 -38.13
CA THR A 325 -5.40 25.35 -39.13
C THR A 325 -6.61 24.49 -38.80
N ALA A 326 -7.80 25.07 -39.01
CA ALA A 326 -9.05 24.41 -38.70
C ALA A 326 -9.16 23.06 -39.42
N GLY A 327 -9.42 21.99 -38.67
CA GLY A 327 -9.54 20.64 -39.20
C GLY A 327 -8.24 19.82 -39.30
N ASP A 328 -7.09 20.37 -38.89
CA ASP A 328 -5.77 19.70 -38.96
C ASP A 328 -5.69 18.40 -38.14
N ILE A 329 -6.48 18.28 -37.06
CA ILE A 329 -6.58 17.07 -36.22
C ILE A 329 -7.75 16.18 -36.66
N LEU A 330 -8.92 16.77 -36.90
CA LEU A 330 -10.15 16.08 -37.24
C LEU A 330 -11.05 16.99 -38.09
N GLY A 331 -11.68 16.46 -39.13
CA GLY A 331 -12.52 17.18 -40.09
C GLY A 331 -11.83 17.42 -41.43
N GLY A 332 -10.49 17.47 -41.46
CA GLY A 332 -9.72 17.79 -42.67
C GLY A 332 -10.02 19.20 -43.19
N THR A 333 -9.46 19.53 -44.35
CA THR A 333 -9.58 20.89 -44.95
C THR A 333 -11.02 21.41 -45.06
N THR A 334 -12.02 20.54 -45.30
CA THR A 334 -13.42 20.96 -45.50
C THR A 334 -14.29 20.84 -44.25
N GLY A 335 -13.78 20.22 -43.19
CA GLY A 335 -14.57 19.84 -42.03
C GLY A 335 -15.55 18.70 -42.28
N ASP A 336 -16.08 18.16 -41.19
CA ASP A 336 -17.12 17.16 -41.23
C ASP A 336 -18.51 17.80 -41.21
N VAL A 337 -19.35 17.38 -42.16
CA VAL A 337 -20.69 17.95 -42.41
C VAL A 337 -21.81 17.10 -41.79
N GLN A 338 -23.03 17.66 -41.75
CA GLN A 338 -24.23 17.01 -41.21
C GLN A 338 -24.40 15.53 -41.60
N ALA A 339 -24.14 15.20 -42.87
CA ALA A 339 -24.41 13.86 -43.41
C ALA A 339 -23.55 12.76 -42.74
N THR A 340 -22.37 13.11 -42.23
CA THR A 340 -21.47 12.17 -41.57
C THR A 340 -21.65 12.19 -40.05
N LEU A 341 -22.10 13.31 -39.47
CA LEU A 341 -22.23 13.55 -38.03
C LEU A 341 -23.55 13.04 -37.44
N VAL A 342 -23.76 11.73 -37.55
CA VAL A 342 -24.94 11.02 -37.04
C VAL A 342 -24.57 10.07 -35.91
N THR A 343 -25.47 9.87 -34.95
CA THR A 343 -25.30 8.94 -33.84
C THR A 343 -25.03 7.53 -34.37
N SER A 344 -23.91 6.94 -33.97
CA SER A 344 -23.56 5.57 -34.31
C SER A 344 -22.76 4.95 -33.18
N ASN A 345 -23.14 3.73 -32.79
CA ASN A 345 -22.39 2.91 -31.83
C ASN A 345 -21.38 1.97 -32.50
N THR A 346 -21.26 2.00 -33.82
CA THR A 346 -20.39 1.10 -34.60
C THR A 346 -19.37 1.83 -35.48
N ARG A 347 -19.50 3.15 -35.64
CA ARG A 347 -18.69 3.93 -36.57
C ARG A 347 -17.95 5.06 -35.88
N MET A 348 -16.62 4.97 -35.88
CA MET A 348 -15.75 6.15 -35.74
C MET A 348 -16.09 7.09 -36.89
N THR A 349 -16.67 8.25 -36.56
CA THR A 349 -17.13 9.21 -37.55
C THR A 349 -16.12 10.33 -37.69
N GLY A 350 -15.93 10.81 -38.91
CA GLY A 350 -15.12 11.98 -39.20
C GLY A 350 -13.98 11.68 -40.15
N THR A 351 -13.50 12.73 -40.79
CA THR A 351 -12.35 12.69 -41.68
C THR A 351 -11.10 12.99 -40.87
N ILE A 352 -10.11 12.09 -40.85
CA ILE A 352 -8.85 12.39 -40.16
C ILE A 352 -8.26 13.69 -40.74
N GLY A 353 -7.75 14.56 -39.87
CA GLY A 353 -7.17 15.82 -40.32
C GLY A 353 -5.92 15.60 -41.18
N ASP A 354 -5.72 16.44 -42.19
CA ASP A 354 -4.67 16.24 -43.18
C ASP A 354 -3.27 16.26 -42.54
N ALA A 355 -3.06 17.12 -41.53
CA ALA A 355 -1.81 17.15 -40.77
C ALA A 355 -1.63 15.90 -39.88
N LEU A 356 -2.71 15.38 -39.27
CA LEU A 356 -2.64 14.17 -38.46
C LEU A 356 -2.42 12.89 -39.29
N ASP A 357 -2.98 12.83 -40.50
CA ASP A 357 -2.78 11.72 -41.44
C ASP A 357 -1.37 11.75 -42.06
N THR A 358 -0.85 12.95 -42.32
CA THR A 358 0.42 13.13 -43.01
C THR A 358 1.61 13.14 -42.06
N ARG A 359 2.39 12.05 -42.04
CA ARG A 359 3.60 11.90 -41.20
C ARG A 359 4.83 12.75 -41.62
N SER A 360 4.72 13.62 -42.62
CA SER A 360 5.89 14.33 -43.20
C SER A 360 6.40 15.49 -42.33
N ASP A 361 5.54 16.10 -41.52
CA ASP A 361 5.83 17.40 -40.90
C ASP A 361 6.34 17.28 -39.44
N GLY A 362 6.76 16.07 -39.08
CA GLY A 362 7.05 15.70 -37.70
C GLY A 362 5.81 15.18 -36.98
N ARG A 363 5.99 14.30 -36.01
CA ARG A 363 4.87 13.78 -35.21
C ARG A 363 4.48 14.83 -34.16
N LEU A 364 3.23 15.28 -34.15
CA LEU A 364 2.70 16.21 -33.15
C LEU A 364 2.98 15.71 -31.74
N ILE A 365 3.72 16.50 -30.96
CA ILE A 365 3.85 16.28 -29.52
C ILE A 365 3.19 17.46 -28.82
N LEU A 366 2.07 17.18 -28.15
CA LEU A 366 1.42 18.17 -27.29
C LEU A 366 2.13 18.17 -25.93
N VAL A 367 2.55 19.35 -25.48
CA VAL A 367 3.17 19.59 -24.18
C VAL A 367 2.28 20.46 -23.30
N ALA A 368 2.66 20.64 -22.04
CA ALA A 368 1.92 21.45 -21.08
C ALA A 368 1.52 22.83 -21.67
N ALA A 369 0.26 23.22 -21.43
CA ALA A 369 -0.40 24.42 -21.93
C ALA A 369 -0.79 24.43 -23.42
N ASP A 370 -0.33 23.48 -24.25
CA ASP A 370 -0.91 23.32 -25.58
C ASP A 370 -2.39 22.92 -25.48
N THR A 371 -3.19 23.34 -26.46
CA THR A 371 -4.63 23.09 -26.47
C THR A 371 -5.08 22.36 -27.72
N LEU A 372 -6.09 21.50 -27.57
CA LEU A 372 -6.95 21.10 -28.69
C LEU A 372 -8.10 22.10 -28.79
N VAL A 373 -8.40 22.52 -30.01
CA VAL A 373 -9.30 23.63 -30.29
C VAL A 373 -10.46 23.13 -31.16
N PHE A 374 -11.68 23.53 -30.83
CA PHE A 374 -12.85 23.24 -31.63
C PHE A 374 -13.03 24.30 -32.71
N ASP A 375 -13.22 23.84 -33.95
CA ASP A 375 -13.34 24.71 -35.11
C ASP A 375 -14.74 24.64 -35.72
N ARG A 376 -15.28 25.81 -36.07
CA ARG A 376 -16.42 25.93 -36.99
C ARG A 376 -15.90 26.35 -38.36
N ILE A 377 -15.74 25.38 -39.26
CA ILE A 377 -15.05 25.58 -40.54
C ILE A 377 -15.88 26.41 -41.54
N THR A 378 -17.19 26.18 -41.61
CA THR A 378 -18.07 26.87 -42.58
C THR A 378 -19.18 27.69 -41.92
N SER A 379 -20.02 27.03 -41.13
CA SER A 379 -21.20 27.62 -40.49
C SER A 379 -21.49 26.89 -39.18
N ALA A 380 -22.18 27.56 -38.27
CA ALA A 380 -22.62 26.97 -37.02
C ALA A 380 -23.83 26.04 -37.25
N PHE A 381 -23.75 24.85 -36.65
CA PHE A 381 -24.93 24.03 -36.42
C PHE A 381 -25.85 24.67 -35.36
N THR A 382 -27.16 24.42 -35.46
CA THR A 382 -28.14 24.92 -34.47
C THR A 382 -28.49 23.88 -33.42
N ALA A 383 -28.17 22.61 -33.68
CA ALA A 383 -28.31 21.51 -32.74
C ALA A 383 -27.24 20.44 -33.02
N GLY A 384 -26.88 19.67 -32.00
CA GLY A 384 -25.88 18.62 -32.11
C GLY A 384 -25.01 18.53 -30.86
N ALA A 385 -24.56 17.32 -30.56
CA ALA A 385 -23.63 17.04 -29.47
C ALA A 385 -22.78 15.82 -29.80
N ALA A 386 -21.52 15.86 -29.40
CA ALA A 386 -20.58 14.77 -29.56
C ALA A 386 -19.49 14.85 -28.50
N ASN A 387 -18.73 13.77 -28.35
CA ASN A 387 -17.38 13.85 -27.79
C ASN A 387 -16.38 13.80 -28.93
N VAL A 388 -15.41 14.72 -28.94
CA VAL A 388 -14.18 14.51 -29.71
C VAL A 388 -13.40 13.44 -28.96
N ARG A 389 -13.10 12.34 -29.65
CA ARG A 389 -12.23 11.28 -29.16
C ARG A 389 -10.87 11.45 -29.79
N VAL A 390 -9.82 11.50 -28.98
CA VAL A 390 -8.44 11.56 -29.47
C VAL A 390 -7.65 10.45 -28.79
N LEU A 391 -7.21 9.47 -29.58
CA LEU A 391 -6.34 8.41 -29.10
C LEU A 391 -4.91 8.94 -29.04
N CYS A 392 -4.33 8.92 -27.85
CA CYS A 392 -3.01 9.46 -27.59
C CYS A 392 -2.11 8.42 -26.94
N ASP A 393 -0.84 8.38 -27.36
CA ASP A 393 0.23 7.85 -26.51
C ASP A 393 0.50 8.84 -25.39
N VAL A 394 0.52 8.35 -24.16
CA VAL A 394 0.93 9.12 -22.99
C VAL A 394 2.44 8.98 -22.85
N LEU A 395 3.18 9.99 -23.32
CA LEU A 395 4.64 10.00 -23.25
C LEU A 395 5.16 10.38 -21.87
N ALA A 396 4.40 11.22 -21.16
CA ALA A 396 4.63 11.58 -19.77
C ALA A 396 3.33 12.05 -19.12
N ASN A 397 3.18 11.77 -17.83
CA ASN A 397 2.19 12.39 -16.95
C ASN A 397 2.77 12.42 -15.53
N LEU A 398 3.79 13.25 -15.35
CA LEU A 398 4.62 13.25 -14.14
C LEU A 398 3.92 13.98 -12.98
N GLY A 399 3.04 14.93 -13.29
CA GLY A 399 2.49 15.88 -12.33
C GLY A 399 3.27 17.20 -12.34
N ALA A 400 2.70 18.21 -11.69
CA ALA A 400 3.32 19.52 -11.47
C ALA A 400 4.23 19.52 -10.25
#